data_AF-A0A0R3TKD6-F1
#
_entry.id   AF-A0A0R3TKD6-F1
#
_cell.length_a   1.000
_cell.length_b   1.000
_cell.length_c   1.000
_cell.angle_alpha   90.00
_cell.angle_beta   90.00
_cell.angle_gamma   90.00
#
_symmetry.space_group_name_H-M   'P 1'
#
loop_
_entity.id
_entity.type
_entity.pdbx_description
1 polymer ?
#
loop_
_entity_poly.entity_id
_entity_poly.type
_entity_poly.pdbx_seq_one_letter_code
_entity_poly.pdbx_strand_id
1 'polypeptide(L)'
;MFVIQYNLEDMPANCQTFLRQRTVYMPVSKGEFVNTVSNPSSDLLSFVFSDKSNVSNSESLPIFLRYLIHLRFHTSKSGNLYLHTDIRLIFARDNFEFDPRVATYQMRSFIEGPTNPRYSPKA
;
A
#
# COMPACT_ATOMS: atom_id res chain seq x y z
N MET A 1 -10.16 8.32 -9.48
CA MET A 1 -9.15 9.38 -9.31
C MET A 1 -8.26 8.98 -8.15
N PHE A 2 -6.94 8.92 -8.34
CA PHE A 2 -5.98 8.65 -7.26
C PHE A 2 -5.42 9.99 -6.77
N VAL A 3 -5.38 10.18 -5.45
CA VAL A 3 -4.77 11.36 -4.83
C VAL A 3 -3.79 10.83 -3.79
N ILE A 4 -2.50 11.09 -3.99
CA ILE A 4 -1.45 10.69 -3.06
C ILE A 4 -0.94 11.94 -2.37
N GLN A 5 -1.15 12.02 -1.06
CA GLN A 5 -0.56 13.06 -0.24
C GLN A 5 0.76 12.54 0.35
N TYR A 6 1.87 13.16 -0.01
CA TYR A 6 3.18 12.82 0.55
C TYR A 6 4.05 14.07 0.60
N ASN A 7 4.47 14.47 1.79
CA ASN A 7 5.38 15.60 1.97
C ASN A 7 6.81 15.15 1.64
N LEU A 8 7.56 15.95 0.86
CA LEU A 8 8.97 15.71 0.50
C LEU A 8 9.84 16.94 0.76
N GLU A 9 9.32 17.96 1.44
CA GLU A 9 10.02 19.21 1.73
C GLU A 9 11.25 18.99 2.62
N ASP A 10 11.20 18.00 3.51
CA ASP A 10 12.30 17.64 4.41
C ASP A 10 13.33 16.69 3.78
N MET A 11 13.21 16.37 2.48
CA MET A 11 14.12 15.45 1.81
C MET A 11 15.50 16.11 1.57
N PRO A 12 16.60 15.59 2.17
CA PRO A 12 17.93 16.20 2.02
C PRO A 12 18.46 16.12 0.60
N ALA A 13 19.49 16.90 0.27
CA ALA A 13 20.16 16.82 -1.04
C ALA A 13 20.82 15.44 -1.27
N ASN A 14 20.87 15.00 -2.53
CA ASN A 14 21.40 13.69 -2.93
C ASN A 14 20.76 12.50 -2.18
N CYS A 15 19.47 12.59 -1.85
CA CYS A 15 18.70 11.49 -1.30
C CYS A 15 17.70 10.97 -2.34
N GLN A 16 17.19 9.77 -2.07
CA GLN A 16 16.11 9.15 -2.81
C GLN A 16 15.11 8.48 -1.85
N THR A 17 13.88 8.39 -2.31
CA THR A 17 12.78 7.70 -1.65
C THR A 17 11.80 7.16 -2.68
N PHE A 18 10.77 6.46 -2.22
CA PHE A 18 9.68 6.04 -3.08
C PHE A 18 8.34 6.25 -2.39
N LEU A 19 7.32 6.34 -3.22
CA LEU A 19 5.93 6.45 -2.82
C LEU A 19 5.15 5.38 -3.57
N ARG A 20 4.42 4.56 -2.82
CA ARG A 20 3.52 3.55 -3.37
C ARG A 20 2.10 3.87 -2.95
N GLN A 21 1.18 3.87 -3.91
CA GLN A 21 -0.24 3.75 -3.59
C GLN A 21 -0.76 2.45 -4.17
N ARG A 22 -1.43 1.65 -3.33
CA ARG A 22 -2.11 0.42 -3.75
C ARG A 22 -3.59 0.50 -3.43
N THR A 23 -4.41 -0.01 -4.33
CA THR A 23 -5.84 -0.20 -4.12
C THR A 23 -6.15 -1.68 -4.27
N VAL A 24 -6.81 -2.24 -3.26
CA VAL A 24 -7.09 -3.67 -3.16
C VAL A 24 -8.54 -3.91 -2.76
N TYR A 25 -9.07 -5.09 -3.08
CA TYR A 25 -10.29 -5.59 -2.45
C TYR A 25 -9.95 -6.32 -1.17
N MET A 26 -10.56 -5.89 -0.07
CA MET A 26 -10.42 -6.51 1.25
C MET A 26 -11.75 -7.10 1.72
N PRO A 27 -11.72 -8.26 2.38
CA PRO A 27 -12.91 -8.82 3.01
C PRO A 27 -13.37 -7.89 4.15
N VAL A 28 -14.68 -7.74 4.28
CA VAL A 28 -15.32 -7.02 5.39
C VAL A 28 -15.77 -8.06 6.41
N SER A 29 -15.24 -7.98 7.63
CA SER A 29 -15.72 -8.77 8.76
C SER A 29 -17.21 -8.47 8.97
N LYS A 30 -18.07 -9.50 8.95
CA LYS A 30 -19.49 -9.38 9.31
C LYS A 30 -19.59 -9.10 10.82
N GLY A 31 -19.32 -7.86 11.25
CA GLY A 31 -19.37 -7.50 12.68
C GLY A 31 -18.88 -6.11 13.11
N GLU A 32 -18.16 -5.34 12.29
CA GLU A 32 -17.53 -4.10 12.78
C GLU A 32 -18.29 -2.81 12.38
N PHE A 33 -19.35 -2.53 13.15
CA PHE A 33 -19.69 -1.16 13.52
C PHE A 33 -19.21 -0.91 14.96
N VAL A 34 -17.91 -0.91 15.21
CA VAL A 34 -17.38 -0.39 16.48
C VAL A 34 -16.04 0.30 16.23
N ASN A 35 -15.99 1.56 16.64
CA ASN A 35 -14.84 2.45 16.59
C ASN A 35 -13.66 1.86 17.37
N THR A 36 -12.61 1.42 16.69
CA THR A 36 -11.28 1.33 17.31
C THR A 36 -10.22 1.76 16.31
N VAL A 37 -9.46 2.79 16.70
CA VAL A 37 -8.29 3.29 16.00
C VAL A 37 -7.14 2.31 16.30
N SER A 38 -7.16 1.15 15.65
CA SER A 38 -5.98 0.29 15.54
C SER A 38 -5.34 0.54 14.17
N ASN A 39 -4.01 0.68 14.16
CA ASN A 39 -3.25 0.97 12.96
C ASN A 39 -3.56 -0.07 11.87
N PRO A 40 -4.14 0.30 10.72
CA PRO A 40 -4.51 -0.65 9.68
C PRO A 40 -3.30 -1.36 9.08
N SER A 41 -2.07 -0.88 9.31
CA SER A 41 -0.86 -1.47 8.72
C SER A 41 -0.49 -2.86 9.27
N SER A 42 -0.75 -3.16 10.55
CA SER A 42 -0.33 -4.45 11.15
C SER A 42 -1.20 -5.62 10.73
N ASP A 43 -2.53 -5.43 10.77
CA ASP A 43 -3.47 -6.48 10.39
C ASP A 43 -3.38 -6.77 8.89
N LEU A 44 -3.00 -5.77 8.08
CA LEU A 44 -2.81 -5.96 6.64
C LEU A 44 -1.52 -6.69 6.27
N LEU A 45 -0.49 -6.67 7.12
CA LEU A 45 0.69 -7.49 6.89
C LEU A 45 0.39 -8.97 7.14
N SER A 46 -0.47 -9.31 8.10
CA SER A 46 -0.83 -10.70 8.34
C SER A 46 -1.61 -11.32 7.15
N PHE A 47 -2.54 -10.59 6.55
CA PHE A 47 -3.28 -11.09 5.37
C PHE A 47 -2.44 -11.13 4.08
N VAL A 48 -1.45 -10.25 3.91
CA VAL A 48 -0.64 -10.17 2.68
C VAL A 48 0.60 -11.06 2.73
N PHE A 49 1.21 -11.27 3.90
CA PHE A 49 2.47 -12.01 4.09
C PHE A 49 2.29 -13.30 4.89
N SER A 50 1.08 -13.87 4.98
CA SER A 50 0.87 -15.22 5.50
C SER A 50 1.55 -16.25 4.59
N ASP A 51 2.87 -16.38 4.74
CA ASP A 51 3.55 -17.63 4.52
C ASP A 51 3.00 -18.62 5.55
N LYS A 52 2.65 -19.80 5.08
CA LYS A 52 2.03 -20.87 5.87
C LYS A 52 2.91 -21.25 7.07
N SER A 53 2.75 -20.59 8.20
CA SER A 53 3.28 -21.09 9.47
C SER A 53 2.32 -20.79 10.62
N ASN A 54 1.67 -21.87 11.05
CA ASN A 54 0.93 -22.10 12.28
C ASN A 54 -0.55 -21.67 12.32
N VAL A 55 -1.36 -22.72 12.12
CA VAL A 55 -2.80 -22.87 12.26
C VAL A 55 -3.31 -22.33 13.61
N SER A 56 -4.20 -21.34 13.53
CA SER A 56 -5.28 -21.11 14.50
C SER A 56 -6.54 -20.70 13.72
N ASN A 57 -7.29 -21.70 13.20
CA ASN A 57 -8.69 -21.75 12.72
C ASN A 57 -9.55 -20.48 12.43
N SER A 58 -8.99 -19.32 12.10
CA SER A 58 -9.70 -18.26 11.42
C SER A 58 -9.41 -18.38 9.92
N GLU A 59 -10.42 -18.76 9.13
CA GLU A 59 -10.32 -18.72 7.67
C GLU A 59 -10.14 -17.26 7.23
N SER A 60 -8.88 -16.83 7.08
CA SER A 60 -8.55 -15.50 6.60
C SER A 60 -8.87 -15.41 5.10
N LEU A 61 -9.83 -14.57 4.76
CA LEU A 61 -10.23 -14.36 3.37
C LEU A 61 -9.11 -13.62 2.59
N PRO A 62 -8.87 -13.96 1.32
CA PRO A 62 -7.76 -13.39 0.53
C PRO A 62 -7.97 -11.92 0.20
N ILE A 63 -6.87 -11.18 0.01
CA ILE A 63 -6.86 -9.79 -0.47
C ILE A 63 -6.42 -9.74 -1.93
N PHE A 64 -7.11 -8.95 -2.76
CA PHE A 64 -6.83 -8.87 -4.20
C PHE A 64 -6.34 -7.48 -4.62
N LEU A 65 -5.13 -7.39 -5.16
CA LEU A 65 -4.59 -6.14 -5.73
C LEU A 65 -5.32 -5.75 -7.02
N ARG A 66 -5.72 -4.48 -7.15
CA ARG A 66 -6.36 -3.95 -8.37
C ARG A 66 -5.54 -2.88 -9.05
N TYR A 67 -5.07 -1.92 -8.27
CA TYR A 67 -4.27 -0.82 -8.77
C TYR A 67 -3.03 -0.66 -7.93
N LEU A 68 -1.89 -0.42 -8.56
CA LEU A 68 -0.67 -0.01 -7.89
C LEU A 68 0.01 1.07 -8.73
N ILE A 69 0.44 2.13 -8.06
CA ILE A 69 1.37 3.10 -8.61
C ILE A 69 2.59 3.17 -7.69
N HIS A 70 3.77 3.11 -8.29
CA HIS A 70 5.04 3.28 -7.59
C HIS A 70 5.83 4.39 -8.27
N LEU A 71 6.09 5.44 -7.51
CA LEU A 71 6.86 6.61 -7.90
C LEU A 71 8.15 6.62 -7.10
N ARG A 72 9.28 6.80 -7.78
CA ARG A 72 10.57 7.01 -7.12
C ARG A 72 10.92 8.48 -7.22
N PHE A 73 11.36 9.06 -6.12
CA PHE A 73 11.78 10.46 -6.07
C PHE A 73 13.24 10.55 -5.68
N HIS A 74 13.94 11.53 -6.24
CA HIS A 74 15.29 11.86 -5.80
C HIS A 74 15.50 13.37 -5.76
N THR A 75 16.36 13.82 -4.87
CA THR A 75 16.85 15.20 -4.84
C THR A 75 18.19 15.28 -5.56
N SER A 76 18.46 16.42 -6.16
CA SER A 76 19.77 16.75 -6.73
C SER A 76 20.71 17.32 -5.66
N LYS A 77 21.95 17.66 -6.06
CA LYS A 77 22.93 18.33 -5.19
C LYS A 77 22.43 19.68 -4.67
N SER A 78 21.58 20.37 -5.44
CA SER A 78 20.99 21.67 -5.08
C SER A 78 19.64 21.55 -4.37
N GLY A 79 19.19 20.34 -4.02
CA GLY A 79 17.91 20.12 -3.32
C GLY A 79 16.67 20.08 -4.22
N ASN A 80 16.80 20.27 -5.53
CA ASN A 80 15.65 20.15 -6.45
C ASN A 80 15.13 18.71 -6.50
N LEU A 81 13.82 18.54 -6.39
CA LEU A 81 13.12 17.26 -6.38
C LEU A 81 12.75 16.80 -7.80
N TYR A 82 13.04 15.55 -8.12
CA TYR A 82 12.75 14.94 -9.42
C TYR A 82 12.15 13.54 -9.26
N LEU A 83 11.40 13.12 -10.28
CA LEU A 83 11.03 11.74 -10.46
C LEU A 83 12.25 10.94 -10.96
N HIS A 84 12.52 9.79 -10.33
CA HIS A 84 13.71 8.99 -10.58
C HIS A 84 13.42 7.80 -11.53
N THR A 85 14.03 7.82 -12.71
CA THR A 85 14.05 6.74 -13.72
C THR A 85 12.68 6.38 -14.31
N ASP A 86 11.77 5.82 -13.53
CA ASP A 86 10.61 5.10 -14.03
C ASP A 86 9.36 5.31 -13.16
N ILE A 87 8.19 5.22 -13.82
CA ILE A 87 6.87 5.15 -13.19
C ILE A 87 6.37 3.73 -13.39
N ARG A 88 6.09 3.01 -12.30
CA ARG A 88 5.53 1.65 -12.39
C ARG A 88 4.05 1.69 -12.05
N LEU A 89 3.25 1.09 -12.91
CA LEU A 89 1.79 1.04 -12.82
C LEU A 89 1.32 -0.41 -12.99
N ILE A 90 0.41 -0.85 -12.13
CA ILE A 90 -0.34 -2.10 -12.27
C ILE A 90 -1.81 -1.76 -12.33
N PHE A 91 -2.49 -2.29 -13.36
CA PHE A 91 -3.93 -2.24 -13.52
C PHE A 91 -4.44 -3.65 -13.76
N ALA A 92 -5.25 -4.17 -12.85
CA ALA A 92 -6.01 -5.39 -13.10
C ALA A 92 -7.02 -5.12 -14.22
N ARG A 93 -7.02 -5.97 -15.25
CA ARG A 93 -7.96 -5.89 -16.39
C ARG A 93 -9.25 -6.66 -16.17
N ASP A 94 -9.32 -7.41 -15.08
CA ASP A 94 -10.41 -8.32 -14.76
C ASP A 94 -11.48 -7.64 -13.89
N ASN A 95 -12.74 -7.94 -14.19
CA ASN A 95 -13.88 -7.57 -13.38
C ASN A 95 -13.88 -8.48 -12.15
N PHE A 96 -13.70 -7.90 -10.97
CA PHE A 96 -13.68 -8.71 -9.76
C PHE A 96 -15.05 -9.33 -9.50
N GLU A 97 -15.15 -10.63 -9.73
CA GLU A 97 -16.30 -11.43 -9.37
C GLU A 97 -16.02 -12.13 -8.03
N PHE A 98 -16.96 -12.00 -7.09
CA PHE A 98 -16.92 -12.70 -5.81
C PHE A 98 -18.31 -13.25 -5.50
N ASP A 99 -18.39 -14.37 -4.80
CA ASP A 99 -19.66 -14.91 -4.32
C ASP A 99 -20.09 -14.16 -3.03
N PRO A 100 -21.18 -13.37 -3.06
CA PRO A 100 -21.65 -12.63 -1.88
C PRO A 100 -22.08 -13.53 -0.72
N ARG A 101 -22.31 -14.83 -0.96
CA ARG A 101 -22.64 -15.81 0.08
C ARG A 101 -21.43 -16.10 0.95
N VAL A 102 -20.23 -16.08 0.37
CA VAL A 102 -18.96 -16.37 1.05
C VAL A 102 -18.48 -15.15 1.84
N ALA A 103 -18.37 -13.98 1.19
CA ALA A 103 -17.85 -12.78 1.83
C ALA A 103 -18.28 -11.50 1.11
N THR A 104 -18.30 -10.39 1.84
CA THR A 104 -18.43 -9.05 1.25
C THR A 104 -17.05 -8.43 1.13
N TYR A 105 -16.71 -7.93 -0.05
CA TYR A 105 -15.45 -7.25 -0.30
C TYR A 105 -15.65 -5.75 -0.46
N GLN A 106 -14.71 -4.97 0.08
CA GLN A 106 -14.65 -3.52 -0.10
C GLN A 106 -13.31 -3.11 -0.71
N MET A 107 -13.37 -2.18 -1.66
CA MET A 107 -12.17 -1.55 -2.21
C MET A 107 -11.56 -0.60 -1.17
N ARG A 108 -10.28 -0.76 -0.85
CA ARG A 108 -9.53 0.12 0.04
C ARG A 108 -8.23 0.57 -0.61
N SER A 109 -7.85 1.82 -0.36
CA SER A 109 -6.62 2.43 -0.89
C SER A 109 -5.65 2.74 0.23
N PHE A 110 -4.37 2.46 0.00
CA PHE A 110 -3.29 2.61 0.96
C PHE A 110 -2.13 3.35 0.32
N ILE A 111 -1.56 4.29 1.06
CA ILE A 111 -0.33 4.99 0.70
C ILE A 111 0.77 4.44 1.59
N GLU A 112 1.89 4.05 0.99
CA GLU A 112 3.04 3.44 1.65
C GLU A 112 4.32 4.11 1.13
N GLY A 113 5.22 4.41 2.06
CA GLY A 113 6.56 4.87 1.77
C GLY A 113 7.51 4.35 2.84
N PRO A 114 8.83 4.45 2.62
CA PRO A 114 9.79 4.09 3.63
C PRO A 114 9.65 5.05 4.83
N THR A 115 9.69 4.51 6.05
CA THR A 115 9.57 5.29 7.29
C THR A 115 10.86 5.30 8.10
N ASN A 116 11.67 4.23 8.04
CA ASN A 116 12.92 4.13 8.78
C ASN A 116 14.01 3.35 8.00
N PRO A 117 14.95 4.03 7.33
CA PRO A 117 15.01 5.48 7.10
C PRO A 117 14.01 5.91 6.01
N ARG A 118 13.42 7.10 6.16
CA ARG A 118 12.50 7.70 5.16
C ARG A 118 13.20 8.08 3.84
N TYR A 119 14.47 8.42 3.93
CA TYR A 119 15.32 8.83 2.82
C TYR A 119 16.59 8.01 2.82
N SER A 120 17.05 7.61 1.64
CA SER A 120 18.32 6.90 1.46
C SER A 120 19.27 7.72 0.61
N PRO A 121 20.60 7.66 0.83
CA PRO A 121 21.56 8.31 -0.06
C PRO A 121 21.41 7.81 -1.50
N LYS A 122 21.48 8.73 -2.45
CA LYS A 122 21.59 8.42 -3.88
C LYS A 122 23.06 8.09 -4.17
N ALA A 123 23.35 6.82 -4.44
CA ALA A 123 24.66 6.35 -4.92
C ALA A 123 24.92 6.83 -6.36
#